data_AF-X0YWC1-F1
#
_entry.id   AF-X0YWC1-F1
#
_cell.length_a   1.000
_cell.length_b   1.000
_cell.length_c   1.000
_cell.angle_alpha   90.00
_cell.angle_beta   90.00
_cell.angle_gamma   90.00
#
_symmetry.space_group_name_H-M   'P 1'
#
loop_
_entity.id
_entity.type
_entity.pdbx_description
1 polymer ?
#
loop_
_entity_poly.entity_id
_entity_poly.type
_entity_poly.pdbx_seq_one_letter_code
_entity_poly.pdbx_strand_id
1 'polypeptide(L)' 'EFMLRVAVDGYEMVLFPDGRAIVKDTNDESVAKGLYAKYVGM' A
#
# COMPACT_ATOMS: atom_id res chain seq x y z
N GLU A 1 3.94 3.55 -18.01
CA GLU A 1 4.07 3.17 -16.60
C GLU A 1 2.70 2.89 -16.02
N PHE A 2 2.55 1.82 -15.23
CA PHE A 2 1.28 1.42 -14.62
C PHE A 2 1.39 1.63 -13.11
N MET A 3 0.41 2.30 -12.50
CA MET A 3 0.27 2.40 -11.05
C MET A 3 -0.80 1.41 -10.62
N LEU A 4 -0.53 0.61 -9.59
CA LEU A 4 -1.52 -0.31 -9.04
C LEU A 4 -2.19 0.38 -7.86
N ARG A 5 -3.47 0.70 -8.00
CA ARG A 5 -4.29 1.24 -6.92
C ARG A 5 -5.09 0.10 -6.30
N VAL A 6 -4.92 -0.08 -5.00
CA VAL A 6 -5.51 -1.16 -4.22
C VAL A 6 -6.24 -0.52 -3.05
N ALA A 7 -7.55 -0.78 -2.94
CA ALA A 7 -8.35 -0.38 -1.79
C ALA A 7 -8.60 -1.61 -0.93
N VAL A 8 -8.12 -1.62 0.32
CA VAL A 8 -8.24 -2.76 1.25
C VAL A 8 -8.77 -2.24 2.57
N ASP A 9 -9.88 -2.80 3.06
CA ASP A 9 -10.45 -2.47 4.38
C ASP A 9 -10.73 -0.97 4.61
N GLY A 10 -10.99 -0.21 3.54
CA GLY A 10 -11.18 1.25 3.59
C GLY A 10 -9.89 2.06 3.41
N TYR A 11 -8.73 1.41 3.41
CA TYR A 11 -7.44 2.03 3.16
C TYR A 11 -7.13 2.07 1.66
N GLU A 12 -6.64 3.21 1.17
CA GLU A 12 -6.17 3.36 -0.20
C GLU A 12 -4.66 3.17 -0.26
N MET A 13 -4.19 2.21 -1.06
CA MET A 13 -2.77 2.01 -1.34
C MET A 13 -2.48 2.18 -2.81
N VAL A 14 -1.42 2.93 -3.13
CA VAL A 14 -0.91 3.14 -4.48
C VAL A 14 0.48 2.55 -4.56
N LEU A 15 0.66 1.55 -5.41
CA LEU A 15 1.92 0.90 -5.66
C LEU A 15 2.52 1.40 -6.97
N PHE A 16 3.78 1.79 -6.86
CA PHE A 16 4.61 2.17 -7.98
C PHE A 16 5.49 0.99 -8.39
N PRO A 17 5.71 0.78 -9.69
CA PRO A 17 6.57 -0.29 -10.19
C PRO A 17 8.05 -0.09 -9.79
N ASP A 18 8.40 1.10 -9.30
CA ASP A 18 9.70 1.47 -8.74
C ASP A 18 9.95 0.88 -7.32
N GLY A 19 8.96 0.18 -6.74
CA GLY A 19 9.04 -0.36 -5.38
C GLY A 19 8.61 0.63 -4.29
N ARG A 20 8.04 1.78 -4.67
CA ARG A 20 7.43 2.72 -3.73
C ARG A 20 5.96 2.42 -3.54
N ALA A 21 5.47 2.60 -2.32
CA ALA A 21 4.04 2.59 -2.01
C ALA A 21 3.64 3.87 -1.29
N ILE A 22 2.44 4.35 -1.60
CA ILE A 22 1.76 5.40 -0.86
C ILE A 22 0.53 4.77 -0.24
N VAL A 23 0.44 4.80 1.09
CA VAL A 23 -0.76 4.38 1.81
C VAL A 23 -1.48 5.62 2.31
N LYS A 24 -2.77 5.72 2.01
CA LYS A 24 -3.70 6.77 2.43
C LYS A 24 -4.77 6.17 3.32
N ASP A 25 -5.36 7.03 4.15
CA ASP A 25 -6.40 6.71 5.13
C ASP A 25 -5.93 5.86 6.34
N THR A 26 -4.62 5.67 6.51
CA THR A 26 -4.05 5.04 7.71
C THR A 26 -3.20 6.04 8.49
N ASN A 27 -3.47 6.17 9.78
CA ASN A 27 -2.59 6.88 10.73
C ASN A 27 -1.65 5.93 11.47
N ASP A 28 -1.86 4.62 11.34
CA ASP A 28 -1.03 3.60 11.96
C ASP A 28 0.04 3.14 10.96
N GLU A 29 1.30 3.46 11.27
CA GLU A 29 2.46 3.00 10.48
C GLU A 29 2.51 1.48 10.42
N SER A 30 2.19 0.79 11.54
CA SER A 30 2.16 -0.67 11.62
C SER A 30 1.16 -1.29 10.62
N VAL A 31 -0.01 -0.67 10.44
CA VAL A 31 -1.03 -1.12 9.49
C VAL A 31 -0.57 -0.87 8.06
N ALA A 32 -0.02 0.31 7.77
CA ALA A 32 0.55 0.65 6.45
C ALA A 32 1.64 -0.36 6.04
N LYS A 33 2.57 -0.63 6.97
CA LYS A 33 3.71 -1.53 6.75
C LYS A 33 3.26 -2.99 6.64
N GLY A 34 2.26 -3.38 7.43
CA GLY A 34 1.65 -4.71 7.38
C GLY A 34 0.91 -4.96 6.06
N LEU A 35 0.14 -3.98 5.56
CA LEU A 35 -0.50 -4.06 4.26
C LEU A 35 0.54 -4.11 3.12
N TYR A 36 1.56 -3.24 3.17
CA TYR A 36 2.63 -3.26 2.17
C TYR A 36 3.35 -4.62 2.15
N ALA A 37 3.74 -5.14 3.32
CA ALA A 37 4.35 -6.46 3.41
C ALA A 37 3.40 -7.56 2.93
N LYS A 38 2.13 -7.53 3.32
CA LYS A 38 1.14 -8.55 2.93
C LYS A 38 0.89 -8.64 1.42
N TYR A 39 0.92 -7.52 0.70
CA TYR A 39 0.58 -7.46 -0.72
C TYR A 39 1.79 -7.34 -1.65
N VAL A 40 2.92 -6.83 -1.16
CA VAL A 40 4.13 -6.57 -1.96
C VAL A 40 5.32 -7.36 -1.46
N GLY A 41 5.43 -7.53 -0.14
CA GLY A 41 6.54 -8.22 0.53
C GLY A 41 6.23 -9.68 0.84
N MET A 42 6.07 -10.51 -0.20
CA MET A 42 6.29 -11.96 -0.11
C MET A 42 7.39 -12.36 -1.09
#